data_AF-A0A353HRP0-F1
#
_entry.id   AF-A0A353HRP0-F1
#
_cell.length_a   1.000
_cell.length_b   1.000
_cell.length_c   1.000
_cell.angle_alpha   90.00
_cell.angle_beta   90.00
_cell.angle_gamma   90.00
#
_symmetry.space_group_name_H-M   'P 1'
#
loop_
_entity.id
_entity.type
_entity.pdbx_description
1 polymer ?
#
loop_
_entity_poly.entity_id
_entity_poly.type
_entity_poly.pdbx_seq_one_letter_code
_entity_poly.pdbx_strand_id
1 'polypeptide(L)'
;FEPIEDDTIAQPAWQRLLRALGAVCSNVKGEQPWYVEAHQFRIDTADGIGRPTPEGAHRDGVDYVAVMLIDRAGIKGGETRVFEANGPRGQRFTMTEPWTMLLLDDAAVIHESTPIQPLGEHGHRDTLVLTWRAGSFQGEGVE
;
A
#
# COMPACT_ATOMS: atom_id res chain seq x y z
N PHE A 1 -14.83 3.92 5.92
CA PHE A 1 -14.19 4.89 5.00
C PHE A 1 -15.23 5.35 4.00
N GLU A 2 -15.03 6.53 3.40
CA GLU A 2 -15.82 6.94 2.24
C GLU A 2 -15.50 6.03 1.05
N PRO A 3 -16.45 5.77 0.15
CA PRO A 3 -16.20 5.00 -1.05
C PRO A 3 -15.26 5.74 -2.01
N ILE A 4 -14.47 4.98 -2.78
CA ILE A 4 -13.73 5.54 -3.91
C ILE A 4 -14.74 6.10 -4.92
N GLU A 5 -14.46 7.29 -5.45
CA GLU A 5 -15.32 7.96 -6.42
C GLU A 5 -15.62 7.08 -7.65
N ASP A 6 -16.88 7.07 -8.08
CA ASP A 6 -17.34 6.27 -9.23
C ASP A 6 -16.52 6.57 -10.51
N ASP A 7 -16.18 7.84 -10.73
CA ASP A 7 -15.37 8.28 -11.87
C ASP A 7 -13.96 7.70 -11.86
N THR A 8 -13.38 7.44 -10.67
CA THR A 8 -12.09 6.75 -10.54
C THR A 8 -12.23 5.28 -10.90
N ILE A 9 -13.26 4.61 -10.38
CA ILE A 9 -13.51 3.18 -10.63
C ILE A 9 -13.83 2.92 -12.10
N ALA A 10 -14.53 3.87 -12.75
CA ALA A 10 -14.92 3.80 -14.15
C ALA A 10 -13.74 3.97 -15.13
N GLN A 11 -12.58 4.48 -14.67
CA GLN A 11 -11.40 4.60 -15.51
C GLN A 11 -10.98 3.22 -16.06
N PRO A 12 -10.78 3.04 -17.38
CA PRO A 12 -10.32 1.78 -17.93
C PRO A 12 -8.98 1.30 -17.33
N ALA A 13 -8.15 2.23 -16.87
CA ALA A 13 -6.89 1.92 -16.20
C ALA A 13 -7.09 1.21 -14.86
N TRP A 14 -8.14 1.55 -14.10
CA TRP A 14 -8.43 0.96 -12.80
C TRP A 14 -8.62 -0.55 -12.89
N GLN A 15 -9.53 -0.99 -13.76
CA GLN A 15 -9.81 -2.40 -13.99
C GLN A 15 -8.59 -3.16 -14.53
N ARG A 16 -7.80 -2.53 -15.42
CA ARG A 16 -6.57 -3.13 -15.94
C ARG A 16 -5.50 -3.33 -14.86
N LEU A 17 -5.34 -2.34 -13.98
CA LEU A 17 -4.38 -2.40 -12.88
C LEU A 17 -4.71 -3.56 -11.93
N LEU A 18 -5.96 -3.63 -11.45
CA LEU A 18 -6.39 -4.67 -10.50
C LEU A 18 -6.22 -6.07 -11.08
N ARG A 19 -6.59 -6.27 -12.36
CA ARG A 19 -6.47 -7.56 -13.04
C ARG A 19 -5.03 -7.94 -13.33
N ALA A 20 -4.19 -7.00 -13.75
CA ALA A 20 -2.78 -7.26 -14.04
C ALA A 20 -2.04 -7.70 -12.77
N LEU A 21 -2.25 -7.00 -11.65
CA LEU A 21 -1.65 -7.36 -10.37
C LEU A 21 -2.25 -8.64 -9.79
N GLY A 22 -3.56 -8.86 -9.94
CA GLY A 22 -4.19 -10.13 -9.58
C GLY A 22 -3.62 -11.32 -10.36
N ALA A 23 -3.30 -11.14 -11.66
CA ALA A 23 -2.64 -12.17 -12.46
C ALA A 23 -1.21 -12.46 -11.96
N VAL A 24 -0.46 -11.45 -11.52
CA VAL A 24 0.85 -11.65 -10.87
C VAL A 24 0.69 -12.46 -9.58
N CYS A 25 -0.31 -12.14 -8.75
CA CYS A 25 -0.60 -12.92 -7.53
C CYS A 25 -0.95 -14.38 -7.85
N SER A 26 -1.77 -14.61 -8.89
CA SER A 26 -2.14 -15.95 -9.34
C SER A 26 -0.99 -16.74 -9.93
N ASN A 27 -0.03 -16.09 -10.61
CA ASN A 27 1.18 -16.77 -11.08
C ASN A 27 2.03 -17.33 -9.93
N VAL A 28 1.91 -16.77 -8.73
CA VAL A 28 2.64 -17.22 -7.53
C VAL A 28 1.83 -18.21 -6.70
N LYS A 29 0.53 -17.94 -6.48
CA LYS A 29 -0.32 -18.71 -5.54
C LYS A 29 -1.36 -19.61 -6.20
N GLY A 30 -1.42 -19.63 -7.52
CA GLY A 30 -2.44 -20.32 -8.30
C GLY A 30 -3.63 -19.43 -8.65
N GLU A 31 -4.36 -19.82 -9.70
CA GLU A 31 -5.58 -19.14 -10.11
C GLU A 31 -6.71 -19.38 -9.11
N GLN A 32 -7.31 -18.28 -8.64
CA GLN A 32 -8.42 -18.29 -7.69
C GLN A 32 -9.13 -16.93 -7.68
N PRO A 33 -10.36 -16.85 -7.17
CA PRO A 33 -10.98 -15.57 -6.86
C PRO A 33 -10.15 -14.81 -5.83
N TRP A 34 -9.88 -13.54 -6.13
CA TRP A 34 -9.24 -12.61 -5.21
C TRP A 34 -10.26 -11.61 -4.67
N TYR A 35 -10.25 -11.45 -3.36
CA TYR A 35 -10.97 -10.39 -2.65
C TYR A 35 -10.01 -9.22 -2.55
N VAL A 36 -10.36 -8.13 -3.25
CA VAL A 36 -9.46 -7.00 -3.46
C VAL A 36 -9.99 -5.77 -2.77
N GLU A 37 -9.22 -5.22 -1.84
CA GLU A 37 -9.51 -3.93 -1.22
C GLU A 37 -8.60 -2.86 -1.79
N ALA A 38 -9.11 -1.64 -1.89
CA ALA A 38 -8.38 -0.50 -2.41
C ALA A 38 -8.53 0.68 -1.46
N HIS A 39 -7.40 1.25 -1.06
CA HIS A 39 -7.34 2.36 -0.12
C HIS A 39 -6.52 3.50 -0.74
N GLN A 40 -7.18 4.64 -0.92
CA GLN A 40 -6.54 5.88 -1.37
C GLN A 40 -6.18 6.72 -0.15
N PHE A 41 -4.89 6.96 0.05
CA PHE A 41 -4.39 7.74 1.17
C PHE A 41 -3.75 9.02 0.68
N ARG A 42 -4.06 10.12 1.36
CA ARG A 42 -3.22 11.31 1.47
C ARG A 42 -2.80 11.46 2.92
N ILE A 43 -1.50 11.54 3.17
CA ILE A 43 -0.95 11.99 4.45
C ILE A 43 -0.37 13.37 4.19
N ASP A 44 -0.90 14.39 4.88
CA ASP A 44 -0.38 15.75 4.83
C ASP A 44 0.39 16.13 6.10
N THR A 45 1.03 17.28 6.06
CA THR A 45 1.83 17.83 7.17
C THR A 45 1.13 18.98 7.89
N ALA A 46 -0.17 19.20 7.67
CA ALA A 46 -0.87 20.36 8.24
C ALA A 46 -1.02 20.23 9.76
N ASP A 47 -1.35 19.03 10.24
CA ASP A 47 -1.58 18.77 11.68
C ASP A 47 -0.91 17.46 12.14
N GLY A 48 -0.24 17.51 13.30
CA GLY A 48 0.41 16.35 13.93
C GLY A 48 1.74 15.92 13.30
N ILE A 49 2.37 14.89 13.87
CA ILE A 49 3.49 14.20 13.20
C ILE A 49 2.82 13.21 12.24
N GLY A 50 2.98 13.39 10.92
CA GLY A 50 2.43 12.51 9.89
C GLY A 50 3.04 11.11 9.96
N ARG A 51 2.63 10.32 10.96
CA ARG A 51 3.00 8.93 11.21
C ARG A 51 2.00 8.05 10.47
N PRO A 52 2.40 7.36 9.39
CA PRO A 52 1.51 6.44 8.69
C PRO A 52 1.10 5.25 9.58
N THR A 53 2.01 4.81 10.45
CA THR A 53 1.93 3.56 11.22
C THR A 53 2.50 3.77 12.64
N PRO A 54 1.68 4.13 13.63
CA PRO A 54 2.15 4.35 15.01
C PRO A 54 2.72 3.09 15.68
N GLU A 55 2.32 1.90 15.23
CA GLU A 55 2.73 0.58 15.74
C GLU A 55 4.11 0.10 15.27
N GLY A 56 4.67 0.69 14.22
CA GLY A 56 5.92 0.27 13.59
C GLY A 56 5.69 -0.72 12.42
N ALA A 57 6.71 -1.52 12.10
CA ALA A 57 6.62 -2.49 11.01
C ALA A 57 5.54 -3.55 11.25
N HIS A 58 4.66 -3.73 10.28
CA HIS A 58 3.45 -4.56 10.39
C HIS A 58 3.19 -5.39 9.13
N ARG A 59 2.15 -6.21 9.21
CA ARG A 59 1.51 -6.91 8.10
C ARG A 59 0.07 -6.44 7.99
N ASP A 60 -0.48 -6.47 6.79
CA ASP A 60 -1.88 -6.11 6.54
C ASP A 60 -2.83 -7.27 6.89
N GLY A 61 -2.32 -8.51 6.97
CA GLY A 61 -3.12 -9.70 7.26
C GLY A 61 -3.89 -10.21 6.03
N VAL A 62 -3.30 -10.04 4.85
CA VAL A 62 -3.80 -10.49 3.54
C VAL A 62 -2.78 -11.42 2.89
N ASP A 63 -2.95 -11.76 1.61
CA ASP A 63 -1.95 -12.56 0.88
C ASP A 63 -0.89 -11.68 0.21
N TYR A 64 -1.32 -10.62 -0.48
CA TYR A 64 -0.42 -9.70 -1.18
C TYR A 64 -0.85 -8.25 -1.00
N VAL A 65 0.13 -7.35 -0.96
CA VAL A 65 -0.06 -5.91 -0.82
C VAL A 65 0.73 -5.19 -1.90
N ALA A 66 0.09 -4.27 -2.62
CA ALA A 66 0.75 -3.34 -3.53
C ALA A 66 0.61 -1.92 -2.99
N VAL A 67 1.74 -1.27 -2.70
CA VAL A 67 1.80 0.14 -2.33
C VAL A 67 2.37 0.92 -3.51
N MET A 68 1.56 1.82 -4.08
CA MET A 68 1.96 2.68 -5.20
C MET A 68 2.05 4.13 -4.74
N LEU A 69 3.16 4.80 -5.06
CA LEU A 69 3.28 6.24 -4.91
C LEU A 69 2.48 6.92 -6.03
N ILE A 70 1.50 7.74 -5.66
CA ILE A 70 0.72 8.52 -6.63
C ILE A 70 1.34 9.90 -6.80
N ASP A 71 1.57 10.58 -5.68
CA ASP A 71 2.18 11.91 -5.67
C ASP A 71 2.91 12.15 -4.35
N ARG A 72 3.88 13.06 -4.37
CA ARG A 72 4.50 13.61 -3.16
C ARG A 72 5.03 15.00 -3.46
N ALA A 73 4.77 15.93 -2.56
CA ALA A 73 5.25 17.30 -2.72
C ALA A 73 5.65 17.92 -1.39
N GLY A 74 6.68 18.75 -1.39
CA GLY A 74 7.04 19.58 -0.23
C GLY A 74 7.44 18.81 1.04
N ILE A 75 7.88 17.56 0.93
CA ILE A 75 8.20 16.71 2.09
C ILE A 75 9.57 16.03 2.02
N LYS A 76 10.18 15.83 3.20
CA LYS A 76 11.22 14.81 3.46
C LYS A 76 10.63 13.68 4.31
N GLY A 77 11.36 12.57 4.42
CA GLY A 77 10.85 11.35 5.04
C GLY A 77 9.95 10.55 4.10
N GLY A 78 9.05 9.73 4.66
CA GLY A 78 8.28 8.76 3.89
C GLY A 78 9.17 7.66 3.29
N GLU A 79 10.24 7.30 4.01
CA GLU A 79 11.12 6.19 3.66
C GLU A 79 10.39 4.88 3.94
N THR A 80 10.31 4.02 2.93
CA THR A 80 9.77 2.68 3.04
C THR A 80 10.84 1.75 3.59
N ARG A 81 10.44 0.87 4.50
CA ARG A 81 11.30 -0.16 5.08
C ARG A 81 10.57 -1.48 5.01
N VAL A 82 11.27 -2.51 4.52
CA VAL A 82 10.74 -3.87 4.39
C VAL A 82 11.72 -4.80 5.06
N PHE A 83 11.22 -5.69 5.92
CA PHE A 83 12.00 -6.65 6.67
C PHE A 83 11.45 -8.05 6.45
N GLU A 84 12.31 -9.06 6.43
CA GLU A 84 11.85 -10.44 6.45
C GLU A 84 11.08 -10.72 7.74
N ALA A 85 9.91 -11.34 7.64
CA ALA A 85 9.10 -11.67 8.81
C ALA A 85 9.82 -12.68 9.75
N ASN A 86 10.67 -13.53 9.18
CA ASN A 86 11.40 -14.59 9.89
C ASN A 86 12.92 -14.51 9.70
N GLY A 87 13.47 -13.31 9.53
CA GLY A 87 14.91 -13.14 9.25
C GLY A 87 15.44 -11.75 9.62
N PRO A 88 16.77 -11.59 9.67
CA PRO A 88 17.39 -10.32 10.04
C PRO A 88 17.52 -9.34 8.86
N ARG A 89 17.19 -9.75 7.63
CA ARG A 89 17.40 -8.93 6.44
C ARG A 89 16.30 -7.89 6.30
N GLY A 90 16.68 -6.72 5.82
CA GLY A 90 15.74 -5.67 5.46
C GLY A 90 16.31 -4.73 4.42
N GLN A 91 15.41 -3.98 3.79
CA GLN A 91 15.73 -2.96 2.79
C GLN A 91 15.07 -1.65 3.18
N ARG A 92 15.73 -0.55 2.80
CA ARG A 92 15.23 0.80 2.99
C ARG A 92 15.39 1.57 1.70
N PHE A 93 14.33 2.25 1.29
CA PHE A 93 14.34 3.08 0.11
C PHE A 93 13.24 4.13 0.21
N THR A 94 13.37 5.19 -0.55
CA THR A 94 12.34 6.22 -0.65
C THR A 94 11.78 6.20 -2.06
N MET A 95 10.48 5.99 -2.18
CA MET A 95 9.77 6.11 -3.46
C MET A 95 9.69 7.60 -3.80
N THR A 96 10.23 7.99 -4.95
CA THR A 96 10.28 9.41 -5.38
C THR A 96 9.54 9.68 -6.68
N GLU A 97 9.37 8.69 -7.54
CA GLU A 97 8.70 8.85 -8.84
C GLU A 97 7.26 8.34 -8.76
N PRO A 98 6.27 9.09 -9.28
CA PRO A 98 4.90 8.61 -9.43
C PRO A 98 4.85 7.24 -10.12
N TRP A 99 3.95 6.39 -9.67
CA TRP A 99 3.76 5.01 -10.11
C TRP A 99 4.90 4.04 -9.76
N THR A 100 5.89 4.46 -8.97
CA THR A 100 6.76 3.50 -8.27
C THR A 100 5.88 2.59 -7.43
N MET A 101 6.08 1.28 -7.53
CA MET A 101 5.27 0.28 -6.84
C MET A 101 6.16 -0.65 -6.02
N LEU A 102 5.73 -0.89 -4.79
CA LEU A 102 6.21 -1.96 -3.93
C LEU A 102 5.14 -3.06 -3.89
N LEU A 103 5.47 -4.27 -4.34
CA LEU A 103 4.62 -5.45 -4.23
C LEU A 103 5.19 -6.39 -3.16
N LEU A 104 4.36 -6.79 -2.21
CA LEU A 104 4.74 -7.56 -1.02
C LEU A 104 3.97 -8.89 -0.98
N ASP A 105 4.68 -9.97 -0.66
CA ASP A 105 4.08 -11.17 -0.06
C ASP A 105 3.93 -10.90 1.44
N ASP A 106 2.69 -10.65 1.87
CA ASP A 106 2.40 -10.15 3.22
C ASP A 106 2.76 -11.19 4.30
N ALA A 107 2.81 -12.47 3.96
CA ALA A 107 3.25 -13.52 4.89
C ALA A 107 4.77 -13.53 5.07
N ALA A 108 5.53 -13.13 4.04
CA ALA A 108 6.98 -13.24 4.00
C ALA A 108 7.70 -12.03 4.62
N VAL A 109 7.07 -10.86 4.65
CA VAL A 109 7.70 -9.61 5.09
C VAL A 109 6.81 -8.81 6.03
N ILE A 110 7.44 -7.92 6.79
CA ILE A 110 6.76 -6.82 7.49
C ILE A 110 7.29 -5.51 6.93
N HIS A 111 6.47 -4.46 6.94
CA HIS A 111 6.88 -3.18 6.36
C HIS A 111 6.38 -1.99 7.17
N GLU A 112 7.07 -0.86 7.02
CA GLU A 112 6.67 0.44 7.57
C GLU A 112 7.04 1.56 6.61
N SER A 113 6.45 2.74 6.85
CA SER A 113 6.90 3.99 6.26
C SER A 113 7.26 4.98 7.36
N THR A 114 8.43 5.61 7.27
CA THR A 114 8.82 6.63 8.24
C THR A 114 7.90 7.85 8.15
N PRO A 115 7.78 8.63 9.24
CA PRO A 115 6.97 9.84 9.21
C PRO A 115 7.44 10.84 8.16
N ILE A 116 6.51 11.62 7.61
CA ILE A 116 6.82 12.74 6.70
C ILE A 116 7.00 14.04 7.49
N GLN A 117 7.86 14.93 6.98
CA GLN A 117 8.06 16.27 7.52
C GLN A 117 8.02 17.30 6.40
N PRO A 118 7.38 18.47 6.61
CA PRO A 118 7.32 19.51 5.59
C PRO A 118 8.71 20.11 5.36
N LEU A 119 8.96 20.50 4.10
CA LEU A 119 10.10 21.32 3.69
C LEU A 119 9.77 22.81 3.65
N GLY A 120 8.47 23.17 3.66
CA GLY A 120 7.94 24.53 3.68
C GLY A 120 6.71 24.63 4.58
N GLU A 121 5.68 25.36 4.15
CA GLU A 121 4.43 25.50 4.92
C GLU A 121 3.59 24.21 4.91
N HIS A 122 3.47 23.57 3.75
CA HIS A 122 2.68 22.35 3.57
C HIS A 122 3.41 21.34 2.68
N GLY A 123 3.10 20.07 2.90
CA GLY A 123 3.50 18.98 2.03
C GLY A 123 2.61 17.76 2.22
N HIS A 124 2.67 16.83 1.28
CA HIS A 124 1.86 15.61 1.29
C HIS A 124 2.56 14.42 0.64
N ARG A 125 2.02 13.23 0.95
CA ARG A 125 2.32 11.97 0.29
C ARG A 125 1.03 11.23 -0.01
N ASP A 126 0.82 10.92 -1.27
CA ASP A 126 -0.34 10.19 -1.77
C ASP A 126 0.05 8.78 -2.17
N THR A 127 -0.70 7.80 -1.68
CA THR A 127 -0.52 6.40 -2.05
C THR A 127 -1.82 5.71 -2.35
N LEU A 128 -1.77 4.80 -3.32
CA LEU A 128 -2.79 3.79 -3.53
C LEU A 128 -2.28 2.48 -2.94
N VAL A 129 -2.98 1.96 -1.94
CA VAL A 129 -2.72 0.62 -1.39
C VAL A 129 -3.80 -0.32 -1.92
N LEU A 130 -3.36 -1.39 -2.57
CA LEU A 130 -4.24 -2.47 -3.03
C LEU A 130 -3.85 -3.76 -2.32
N THR A 131 -4.83 -4.51 -1.84
CA THR A 131 -4.60 -5.80 -1.19
C THR A 131 -5.33 -6.90 -1.92
N TRP A 132 -4.73 -8.10 -1.97
CA TRP A 132 -5.37 -9.30 -2.49
C TRP A 132 -5.42 -10.33 -1.38
N ARG A 133 -6.61 -10.86 -1.12
CA ARG A 133 -6.83 -11.96 -0.18
C ARG A 133 -7.60 -13.10 -0.82
N ALA A 134 -7.19 -14.33 -0.57
CA ALA A 134 -7.89 -15.52 -1.00
C ALA A 134 -9.05 -15.84 -0.04
N GLY A 135 -10.14 -16.39 -0.58
CA GLY A 135 -11.24 -16.93 0.21
C GLY A 135 -12.28 -15.90 0.69
N SER A 136 -11.88 -14.80 1.32
CA SER A 136 -12.79 -13.72 1.77
C SER A 136 -12.09 -12.36 1.98
N PHE A 137 -12.87 -11.29 2.19
CA PHE A 137 -12.38 -10.02 2.72
C PHE A 137 -11.96 -10.15 4.19
N GLN A 138 -11.04 -9.31 4.65
CA GLN A 138 -10.56 -9.37 6.02
C GLN A 138 -11.68 -9.02 7.00
N GLY A 139 -11.79 -9.76 8.11
CA GLY A 139 -12.88 -9.59 9.07
C GLY A 139 -14.18 -10.31 8.69
N GLU A 140 -14.33 -10.72 7.43
CA GLU A 140 -15.38 -11.63 6.98
C GLU A 140 -14.88 -13.07 7.08
N GLY A 141 -14.99 -13.67 8.26
CA GLY A 141 -14.77 -15.10 8.44
C GLY A 141 -15.95 -15.91 7.90
N VAL A 142 -15.66 -17.00 7.19
CA VAL A 142 -16.62 -18.08 6.94
C VAL A 142 -16.93 -18.73 8.29
N GLU A 143 -18.21 -18.82 8.65
CA GLU A 143 -18.68 -19.64 9.79
C GLU A 143 -18.19 -21.10 9.68
#